data_AF-A0A7W1UZY5-F1
#
_entry.id   AF-A0A7W1UZY5-F1
#
_cell.length_a   1.000
_cell.length_b   1.000
_cell.length_c   1.000
_cell.angle_alpha   90.00
_cell.angle_beta   90.00
_cell.angle_gamma   90.00
#
_symmetry.space_group_name_H-M   'P 1'
#
loop_
_entity.id
_entity.type
_entity.pdbx_description
1 polymer ?
#
loop_
_entity_poly.entity_id
_entity_poly.type
_entity_poly.pdbx_seq_one_letter_code
_entity_poly.pdbx_strand_id
1 'polypeptide(L)'
;MTFEDFQIQFHDYPFFEGENLSKLENEKEKSAPRFRVEEEGSAITIFQEIGESIEEKTISIYGDNLIDLKIEQRYSTNLSINDEGPHCDLKDWKTYSSEWKPIKELVNESIHISFLFNNPKKLKTQKYNEEERKKFHSVSIKELKREVYYECGYDWLIRIKDLESINDYRCSIGISGYFLRITAKRKSDGKEIVHLININSPLGC
;
A
#
# COMPACT_ATOMS: atom_id res chain seq x y z
N MET A 1 -8.66 -12.38 -5.31
CA MET A 1 -8.53 -12.50 -3.84
C MET A 1 -9.91 -12.63 -3.22
N THR A 2 -10.17 -13.67 -2.45
CA THR A 2 -11.47 -13.99 -1.83
C THR A 2 -11.37 -13.89 -0.31
N PHE A 3 -12.09 -12.95 0.28
CA PHE A 3 -12.50 -13.04 1.67
C PHE A 3 -13.82 -13.79 1.74
N GLU A 4 -14.17 -14.37 2.88
CA GLU A 4 -15.46 -15.05 3.09
C GLU A 4 -16.67 -14.16 2.71
N ASP A 5 -16.47 -12.82 2.67
CA ASP A 5 -17.50 -11.83 2.41
C ASP A 5 -17.35 -11.01 1.08
N PHE A 6 -16.17 -10.94 0.44
CA PHE A 6 -15.96 -10.15 -0.81
C PHE A 6 -14.67 -10.50 -1.59
N GLN A 7 -14.57 -10.07 -2.86
CA GLN A 7 -13.36 -10.11 -3.68
C GLN A 7 -12.86 -8.73 -4.09
N ILE A 8 -11.56 -8.59 -4.31
CA ILE A 8 -10.93 -7.34 -4.78
C ILE A 8 -10.10 -7.59 -6.04
N GLN A 9 -10.22 -6.67 -6.99
CA GLN A 9 -9.45 -6.62 -8.23
C GLN A 9 -8.87 -5.22 -8.46
N PHE A 10 -7.58 -5.15 -8.79
CA PHE A 10 -6.95 -3.93 -9.29
C PHE A 10 -6.85 -4.02 -10.82
N HIS A 11 -7.35 -3.02 -11.55
CA HIS A 11 -7.56 -3.13 -13.01
C HIS A 11 -6.29 -3.00 -13.85
N ASP A 12 -5.21 -2.48 -13.28
CA ASP A 12 -3.92 -2.35 -13.97
C ASP A 12 -2.97 -3.52 -13.65
N TYR A 13 -3.47 -4.55 -12.98
CA TYR A 13 -2.69 -5.69 -12.52
C TYR A 13 -3.41 -7.01 -12.88
N PRO A 14 -2.71 -8.04 -13.39
CA PRO A 14 -3.35 -9.27 -13.80
C PRO A 14 -3.99 -10.01 -12.62
N PHE A 15 -5.06 -10.73 -12.95
CA PHE A 15 -5.90 -11.50 -12.05
C PHE A 15 -5.14 -12.69 -11.43
N PHE A 16 -5.26 -12.89 -10.11
CA PHE A 16 -4.80 -14.12 -9.46
C PHE A 16 -6.02 -14.90 -8.96
N GLU A 17 -6.34 -15.96 -9.72
CA GLU A 17 -7.20 -17.05 -9.29
C GLU A 17 -6.35 -18.00 -8.44
N GLY A 18 -6.90 -18.48 -7.32
CA GLY A 18 -6.18 -19.43 -6.47
C GLY A 18 -5.95 -20.74 -7.21
N GLU A 19 -4.72 -20.98 -7.67
CA GLU A 19 -4.31 -22.27 -8.17
C GLU A 19 -3.28 -22.94 -7.26
N ASN A 20 -3.52 -24.22 -7.00
CA ASN A 20 -2.64 -25.16 -6.31
C ASN A 20 -1.20 -25.04 -6.82
N LEU A 21 -0.26 -24.84 -5.88
CA LEU A 21 1.19 -24.67 -6.08
C LEU A 21 1.94 -25.90 -6.66
N SER A 22 1.29 -26.80 -7.41
CA SER A 22 1.91 -28.04 -7.90
C SER A 22 1.94 -28.21 -9.42
N LYS A 23 1.59 -27.20 -10.22
CA LYS A 23 1.66 -27.29 -11.70
C LYS A 23 2.08 -25.97 -12.35
N LEU A 24 3.36 -25.63 -12.26
CA LEU A 24 3.97 -24.59 -13.09
C LEU A 24 5.35 -25.07 -13.55
N GLU A 25 5.36 -26.06 -14.45
CA GLU A 25 6.45 -26.21 -15.41
C GLU A 25 5.85 -26.10 -16.81
N ASN A 26 6.36 -25.12 -17.56
CA ASN A 26 6.13 -24.81 -18.97
C ASN A 26 4.89 -23.96 -19.28
N GLU A 27 5.07 -22.64 -19.31
CA GLU A 27 4.84 -21.82 -20.51
C GLU A 27 5.39 -20.38 -20.33
N LYS A 28 5.86 -19.80 -21.45
CA LYS A 28 6.77 -18.65 -21.52
C LYS A 28 6.12 -17.30 -21.18
N GLU A 29 6.82 -16.59 -20.29
CA GLU A 29 6.90 -15.14 -20.04
C GLU A 29 6.13 -14.18 -20.97
N LYS A 30 5.03 -13.64 -20.46
CA LYS A 30 4.74 -12.20 -20.53
C LYS A 30 4.74 -11.70 -19.09
N SER A 31 5.62 -10.74 -18.80
CA SER A 31 5.93 -10.28 -17.44
C SER A 31 4.72 -9.61 -16.77
N ALA A 32 3.93 -10.43 -16.08
CA ALA A 32 2.97 -9.98 -15.09
C ALA A 32 3.72 -9.41 -13.87
N PRO A 33 3.34 -8.25 -13.33
CA PRO A 33 3.81 -7.84 -12.02
C PRO A 33 3.36 -8.87 -10.97
N ARG A 34 4.33 -9.32 -10.15
CA ARG A 34 4.16 -10.39 -9.17
C ARG A 34 4.00 -9.77 -7.79
N PHE A 35 2.78 -9.43 -7.40
CA PHE A 35 2.54 -9.13 -5.99
C PHE A 35 2.75 -10.38 -5.15
N ARG A 36 3.52 -10.24 -4.08
CA ARG A 36 3.42 -11.17 -2.95
C ARG A 36 2.25 -10.73 -2.08
N VAL A 37 1.48 -11.71 -1.62
CA VAL A 37 0.32 -11.51 -0.75
C VAL A 37 0.54 -12.30 0.54
N GLU A 38 0.29 -11.65 1.67
CA GLU A 38 0.27 -12.28 2.99
C GLU A 38 -1.04 -11.95 3.70
N GLU A 39 -1.64 -12.95 4.34
CA GLU A 39 -2.90 -12.80 5.09
C GLU A 39 -2.64 -12.99 6.59
N GLU A 40 -3.10 -12.02 7.41
CA GLU A 40 -3.04 -12.08 8.86
C GLU A 40 -4.38 -11.59 9.45
N GLY A 41 -5.23 -12.52 9.87
CA GLY A 41 -6.57 -12.21 10.37
C GLY A 41 -7.44 -11.52 9.31
N SER A 42 -7.90 -10.29 9.59
CA SER A 42 -8.68 -9.48 8.63
C SER A 42 -7.83 -8.50 7.81
N ALA A 43 -6.50 -8.59 7.93
CA ALA A 43 -5.54 -7.77 7.20
C ALA A 43 -4.87 -8.59 6.09
N ILE A 44 -4.66 -7.95 4.94
CA ILE A 44 -3.86 -8.50 3.85
C ILE A 44 -2.75 -7.53 3.51
N THR A 45 -1.55 -8.04 3.31
CA THR A 45 -0.40 -7.28 2.86
C THR A 45 -0.06 -7.63 1.42
N ILE A 46 0.04 -6.60 0.57
CA ILE A 46 0.43 -6.66 -0.85
C ILE A 46 1.80 -6.00 -0.97
N PHE A 47 2.79 -6.69 -1.52
CA PHE A 47 4.12 -6.13 -1.76
C PHE A 47 4.26 -5.68 -3.21
N GLN A 48 4.45 -4.37 -3.42
CA GLN A 48 4.67 -3.80 -4.74
C GLN A 48 6.11 -4.00 -5.21
N GLU A 49 6.29 -4.06 -6.52
CA GLU A 49 7.62 -3.99 -7.13
C GLU A 49 8.12 -2.54 -7.22
N ILE A 50 9.43 -2.38 -7.45
CA ILE A 50 10.05 -1.06 -7.62
C ILE A 50 9.40 -0.33 -8.82
N GLY A 51 9.09 0.95 -8.63
CA GLY A 51 8.45 1.80 -9.65
C GLY A 51 6.94 1.65 -9.75
N GLU A 52 6.32 0.72 -9.01
CA GLU A 52 4.87 0.58 -8.99
C GLU A 52 4.21 1.53 -7.98
N SER A 53 2.97 1.93 -8.28
CA SER A 53 2.14 2.68 -7.35
C SER A 53 0.67 2.30 -7.54
N ILE A 54 -0.06 2.25 -6.43
CA ILE A 54 -1.51 2.13 -6.47
C ILE A 54 -2.22 3.47 -6.64
N GLU A 55 -1.51 4.60 -6.70
CA GLU A 55 -2.12 5.91 -6.91
C GLU A 55 -2.77 6.03 -8.29
N GLU A 56 -3.93 6.69 -8.34
CA GLU A 56 -4.78 6.84 -9.52
C GLU A 56 -5.26 5.54 -10.19
N LYS A 57 -4.99 4.38 -9.60
CA LYS A 57 -5.45 3.07 -10.05
C LYS A 57 -6.94 2.85 -9.76
N THR A 58 -7.57 2.04 -10.60
CA THR A 58 -8.96 1.62 -10.38
C THR A 58 -9.00 0.32 -9.59
N ILE A 59 -9.79 0.31 -8.52
CA ILE A 59 -10.07 -0.87 -7.69
C ILE A 59 -11.53 -1.25 -7.87
N SER A 60 -11.78 -2.54 -8.03
CA SER A 60 -13.10 -3.14 -7.99
C SER A 60 -13.26 -4.04 -6.78
N ILE A 61 -14.42 -3.91 -6.12
CA ILE A 61 -14.81 -4.76 -5.01
C ILE A 61 -16.12 -5.46 -5.38
N TYR A 62 -16.15 -6.77 -5.17
CA TYR A 62 -17.25 -7.66 -5.47
C TYR A 62 -17.76 -8.25 -4.16
N GLY A 63 -19.04 -8.13 -3.85
CA GLY A 63 -19.57 -8.67 -2.59
C GLY A 63 -21.08 -8.54 -2.52
N ASP A 64 -21.78 -9.61 -2.85
CA ASP A 64 -23.25 -9.62 -2.87
C ASP A 64 -23.89 -9.59 -1.50
N ASN A 65 -23.16 -9.97 -0.46
CA ASN A 65 -23.65 -10.10 0.91
C ASN A 65 -23.40 -8.86 1.77
N LEU A 66 -22.94 -7.76 1.16
CA LEU A 66 -22.54 -6.54 1.87
C LEU A 66 -23.43 -5.33 1.53
N ILE A 67 -23.64 -4.47 2.52
CA ILE A 67 -24.28 -3.15 2.41
C ILE A 67 -23.41 -2.10 3.13
N ASP A 68 -23.73 -0.81 2.93
CA ASP A 68 -23.04 0.32 3.56
C ASP A 68 -21.52 0.36 3.30
N LEU A 69 -21.08 -0.07 2.10
CA LEU A 69 -19.66 -0.15 1.75
C LEU A 69 -18.98 1.22 1.72
N LYS A 70 -18.10 1.46 2.70
CA LYS A 70 -17.25 2.63 2.85
C LYS A 70 -15.79 2.25 2.70
N ILE A 71 -15.04 3.02 1.91
CA ILE A 71 -13.63 2.75 1.65
C ILE A 71 -12.82 4.01 1.83
N GLU A 72 -11.74 3.88 2.61
CA GLU A 72 -10.84 4.96 2.96
C GLU A 72 -9.41 4.58 2.62
N GLN A 73 -8.64 5.55 2.17
CA GLN A 73 -7.22 5.43 1.87
C GLN A 73 -6.41 6.29 2.83
N ARG A 74 -5.26 5.78 3.27
CA ARG A 74 -4.19 6.58 3.84
C ARG A 74 -2.84 6.12 3.28
N TYR A 75 -1.80 6.87 3.56
CA TYR A 75 -0.42 6.50 3.23
C TYR A 75 0.48 6.64 4.46
N SER A 76 1.63 5.97 4.42
CA SER A 76 2.74 6.20 5.32
C SER A 76 3.98 6.65 4.57
N THR A 77 4.83 7.42 5.23
CA THR A 77 6.14 7.81 4.73
C THR A 77 7.23 7.43 5.72
N ASN A 78 8.34 6.92 5.20
CA ASN A 78 9.54 6.62 5.98
C ASN A 78 10.74 7.38 5.40
N LEU A 79 11.80 7.42 6.20
CA LEU A 79 13.10 7.92 5.78
C LEU A 79 14.00 6.76 5.39
N SER A 80 14.73 6.92 4.29
CA SER A 80 15.75 5.97 3.83
C SER A 80 17.10 6.66 3.70
N ILE A 81 18.16 5.89 3.95
CA ILE A 81 19.54 6.30 3.67
C ILE A 81 19.97 5.68 2.35
N ASN A 82 20.46 6.50 1.43
CA ASN A 82 20.85 6.10 0.08
C ASN A 82 22.36 6.11 -0.08
N ASP A 83 22.88 5.19 -0.89
CA ASP A 83 24.29 5.07 -1.23
C ASP A 83 24.46 4.58 -2.68
N GLU A 84 24.14 5.43 -3.67
CA GLU A 84 24.36 5.16 -5.10
C GLU A 84 24.02 3.71 -5.57
N GLY A 85 22.80 3.27 -5.26
CA GLY A 85 22.29 1.94 -5.61
C GLY A 85 21.61 1.28 -4.41
N PRO A 86 22.38 0.75 -3.43
CA PRO A 86 21.82 0.29 -2.18
C PRO A 86 21.14 1.43 -1.40
N HIS A 87 20.10 1.05 -0.67
CA HIS A 87 19.42 1.90 0.30
C HIS A 87 19.15 1.11 1.59
N CYS A 88 19.03 1.82 2.70
CA CYS A 88 18.49 1.30 3.94
C CYS A 88 17.23 2.08 4.32
N ASP A 89 16.11 1.38 4.37
CA ASP A 89 14.84 1.94 4.82
C ASP A 89 14.73 1.84 6.32
N LEU A 90 14.52 2.97 6.99
CA LEU A 90 14.20 2.99 8.42
C LEU A 90 12.71 2.69 8.60
N LYS A 91 12.36 1.42 8.46
CA LYS A 91 10.99 0.93 8.60
C LYS A 91 10.54 1.08 10.05
N ASP A 92 9.29 1.49 10.23
CA ASP A 92 8.63 1.67 11.54
C ASP A 92 9.26 2.72 12.48
N TRP A 93 10.37 3.36 12.10
CA TRP A 93 10.98 4.44 12.84
C TRP A 93 10.45 5.80 12.39
N LYS A 94 9.77 6.51 13.30
CA LYS A 94 9.25 7.88 13.08
C LYS A 94 8.38 8.01 11.82
N THR A 95 7.81 6.90 11.36
CA THR A 95 6.87 6.82 10.25
C THR A 95 5.75 7.85 10.43
N TYR A 96 5.56 8.71 9.43
CA TYR A 96 4.36 9.53 9.39
C TYR A 96 3.23 8.71 8.78
N SER A 97 2.05 8.78 9.37
CA SER A 97 0.82 8.20 8.84
C SER A 97 -0.17 9.32 8.55
N SER A 98 -0.72 9.35 7.34
CA SER A 98 -1.78 10.29 7.02
C SER A 98 -3.09 9.92 7.71
N GLU A 99 -3.97 10.91 7.85
CA GLU A 99 -5.38 10.66 8.15
C GLU A 99 -6.02 9.77 7.08
N TRP A 100 -7.03 9.02 7.49
CA TRP A 100 -7.89 8.27 6.58
C TRP A 100 -8.76 9.23 5.78
N LYS A 101 -8.70 9.14 4.46
CA LYS A 101 -9.54 9.94 3.56
C LYS A 101 -10.46 9.01 2.75
N PRO A 102 -11.74 9.33 2.59
CA PRO A 102 -12.64 8.54 1.76
C PRO A 102 -12.18 8.54 0.30
N ILE A 103 -12.28 7.39 -0.37
CA ILE A 103 -11.98 7.28 -1.80
C ILE A 103 -13.23 7.64 -2.59
N LYS A 104 -13.08 8.46 -3.63
CA LYS A 104 -14.20 8.86 -4.48
C LYS A 104 -14.63 7.66 -5.34
N GLU A 105 -15.93 7.41 -5.35
CA GLU A 105 -16.53 6.47 -6.30
C GLU A 105 -16.42 7.02 -7.71
N LEU A 106 -16.02 6.17 -8.66
CA LEU A 106 -16.11 6.50 -10.07
C LEU A 106 -17.58 6.36 -10.47
N VAL A 107 -18.35 7.43 -10.28
CA VAL A 107 -19.71 7.52 -10.80
C VAL A 107 -19.58 7.80 -12.29
N ASN A 108 -19.59 6.74 -13.09
CA ASN A 108 -19.87 6.91 -14.51
C ASN A 108 -21.30 7.45 -14.60
N GLU A 109 -21.45 8.65 -15.16
CA GLU A 109 -22.72 9.32 -15.38
C GLU A 109 -23.73 8.32 -15.97
N SER A 110 -24.86 8.13 -15.27
CA SER A 110 -25.98 7.24 -15.63
C SER A 110 -25.75 5.74 -15.43
N ILE A 111 -25.60 5.28 -14.18
CA ILE A 111 -25.87 3.88 -13.86
C ILE A 111 -26.79 3.81 -12.63
N HIS A 112 -27.98 3.27 -12.87
CA HIS A 112 -28.98 2.94 -11.87
C HIS A 112 -28.35 2.26 -10.65
N ILE A 113 -28.66 2.81 -9.47
CA ILE A 113 -28.48 2.16 -8.17
C ILE A 113 -29.17 0.79 -8.26
N SER A 114 -28.37 -0.25 -8.49
CA SER A 114 -28.82 -1.64 -8.48
C SER A 114 -28.24 -2.25 -7.23
N PHE A 115 -29.09 -2.26 -6.21
CA PHE A 115 -29.01 -3.14 -5.07
C PHE A 115 -28.71 -4.58 -5.58
N LEU A 116 -27.74 -5.28 -4.98
CA LEU A 116 -27.22 -6.64 -5.34
C LEU A 116 -26.01 -6.57 -6.30
N PHE A 117 -24.79 -6.90 -5.82
CA PHE A 117 -23.52 -6.58 -6.50
C PHE A 117 -23.12 -7.60 -7.59
N ASN A 118 -23.98 -7.78 -8.60
CA ASN A 118 -23.59 -8.34 -9.91
C ASN A 118 -22.85 -7.32 -10.81
N ASN A 119 -22.54 -6.13 -10.30
CA ASN A 119 -21.71 -5.11 -10.94
C ASN A 119 -20.66 -4.60 -9.94
N PRO A 120 -19.34 -4.64 -10.24
CA PRO A 120 -18.33 -4.21 -9.28
C PRO A 120 -18.40 -2.71 -8.99
N LYS A 121 -18.26 -2.34 -7.73
CA LYS A 121 -18.05 -0.93 -7.35
C LYS A 121 -16.65 -0.50 -7.79
N LYS A 122 -16.56 0.46 -8.72
CA LYS A 122 -15.29 1.00 -9.24
C LYS A 122 -14.89 2.26 -8.48
N LEU A 123 -13.65 2.29 -8.03
CA LEU A 123 -13.10 3.37 -7.21
C LEU A 123 -11.74 3.78 -7.76
N LYS A 124 -11.44 5.07 -7.72
CA LYS A 124 -10.12 5.59 -8.10
C LYS A 124 -9.35 5.98 -6.86
N THR A 125 -8.22 5.33 -6.61
CA THR A 125 -7.32 5.66 -5.51
C THR A 125 -6.80 7.09 -5.60
N GLN A 126 -6.44 7.64 -4.45
CA GLN A 126 -5.94 9.00 -4.35
C GLN A 126 -4.50 9.10 -4.87
N LYS A 127 -4.16 10.27 -5.41
CA LYS A 127 -2.80 10.69 -5.72
C LYS A 127 -2.29 11.62 -4.61
N TYR A 128 -1.00 11.54 -4.31
CA TYR A 128 -0.34 12.44 -3.36
C TYR A 128 0.71 13.31 -4.05
N ASN A 129 0.78 14.57 -3.62
CA ASN A 129 1.76 15.54 -4.13
C ASN A 129 3.12 15.43 -3.43
N GLU A 130 4.13 16.14 -3.95
CA GLU A 130 5.50 16.09 -3.42
C GLU A 130 5.61 16.49 -1.94
N GLU A 131 4.84 17.49 -1.51
CA GLU A 131 4.82 17.91 -0.10
C GLU A 131 4.27 16.80 0.80
N GLU A 132 3.21 16.11 0.37
CA GLU A 132 2.64 14.96 1.05
C GLU A 132 3.63 13.79 1.13
N ARG A 133 4.35 13.50 0.04
CA ARG A 133 5.36 12.44 -0.02
C ARG A 133 6.57 12.68 0.89
N LYS A 134 6.88 13.95 1.17
CA LYS A 134 8.01 14.36 2.01
C LYS A 134 7.63 14.63 3.46
N LYS A 135 6.36 14.44 3.84
CA LYS A 135 5.96 14.54 5.25
C LYS A 135 6.71 13.51 6.07
N PHE A 136 7.33 13.97 7.15
CA PHE A 136 8.00 13.10 8.11
C PHE A 136 8.03 13.80 9.46
N HIS A 137 8.16 13.04 10.53
CA HIS A 137 8.31 13.64 11.85
C HIS A 137 9.66 14.35 11.95
N SER A 138 9.68 15.51 12.61
CA SER A 138 10.93 16.21 12.88
C SER A 138 11.82 15.35 13.79
N VAL A 139 13.08 15.17 13.39
CA VAL A 139 14.08 14.37 14.10
C VAL A 139 15.41 15.12 14.16
N SER A 140 16.20 14.83 15.19
CA SER A 140 17.58 15.32 15.24
C SER A 140 18.53 14.39 14.47
N ILE A 141 19.60 14.94 13.93
CA ILE A 141 20.64 14.13 13.26
C ILE A 141 21.29 13.11 14.18
N LYS A 142 21.41 13.43 15.48
CA LYS A 142 21.90 12.48 16.48
C LYS A 142 20.95 11.28 16.63
N GLU A 143 19.65 11.54 16.63
CA GLU A 143 18.62 10.50 16.69
C GLU A 143 18.66 9.63 15.43
N LEU A 144 18.74 10.26 14.26
CA LEU A 144 18.88 9.56 12.98
C LEU A 144 20.12 8.66 12.94
N LYS A 145 21.30 9.19 13.28
CA LYS A 145 22.55 8.40 13.30
C LYS A 145 22.46 7.19 14.23
N ARG A 146 21.80 7.34 15.38
CA ARG A 146 21.56 6.22 16.30
C ARG A 146 20.65 5.18 15.68
N GLU A 147 19.57 5.59 15.02
CA GLU A 147 18.67 4.66 14.37
C GLU A 147 19.33 3.92 13.23
N VAL A 148 20.06 4.64 12.37
CA VAL A 148 20.80 4.03 11.26
C VAL A 148 21.79 2.99 11.76
N TYR A 149 22.46 3.24 12.90
CA TYR A 149 23.31 2.23 13.51
C TYR A 149 22.53 0.98 13.98
N TYR A 150 21.34 1.17 14.54
CA TYR A 150 20.52 0.09 15.08
C TYR A 150 19.88 -0.77 13.98
N GLU A 151 19.22 -0.13 13.02
CA GLU A 151 18.46 -0.79 11.95
C GLU A 151 19.35 -1.23 10.78
N CYS A 152 20.28 -0.36 10.36
CA CYS A 152 21.10 -0.60 9.16
C CYS A 152 22.51 -1.11 9.49
N GLY A 153 23.01 -0.85 10.70
CA GLY A 153 24.34 -1.23 11.14
C GLY A 153 25.40 -0.14 10.98
N TYR A 154 26.61 -0.46 11.45
CA TYR A 154 27.72 0.49 11.56
C TYR A 154 28.19 1.04 10.22
N ASP A 155 28.22 0.22 9.16
CA ASP A 155 28.69 0.65 7.83
C ASP A 155 27.83 1.80 7.28
N TRP A 156 26.52 1.75 7.49
CA TRP A 156 25.61 2.83 7.09
C TRP A 156 25.82 4.11 7.92
N LEU A 157 26.11 3.98 9.22
CA LEU A 157 26.44 5.12 10.07
C LEU A 157 27.69 5.86 9.55
N ILE A 158 28.72 5.14 9.09
CA ILE A 158 29.94 5.76 8.55
C ILE A 158 29.64 6.63 7.33
N ARG A 159 28.73 6.18 6.45
CA ARG A 159 28.34 6.89 5.22
C ARG A 159 27.65 8.22 5.47
N ILE A 160 27.02 8.36 6.63
CA ILE A 160 26.32 9.58 7.06
C ILE A 160 27.00 10.27 8.24
N LYS A 161 28.27 9.96 8.55
CA LYS A 161 28.95 10.48 9.75
C LYS A 161 29.00 12.01 9.82
N ASP A 162 29.12 12.66 8.68
CA ASP A 162 29.18 14.10 8.45
C ASP A 162 27.83 14.69 8.01
N LEU A 163 26.76 13.89 8.02
CA LEU A 163 25.41 14.37 7.77
C LEU A 163 25.04 15.44 8.80
N GLU A 164 24.50 16.56 8.32
CA GLU A 164 24.04 17.70 9.13
C GLU A 164 22.53 17.96 9.02
N SER A 165 21.87 17.39 8.01
CA SER A 165 20.45 17.60 7.74
C SER A 165 19.82 16.37 7.11
N ILE A 166 18.53 16.14 7.38
CA ILE A 166 17.73 15.09 6.71
C ILE A 166 17.35 15.45 5.28
N ASN A 167 17.60 16.70 4.86
CA ASN A 167 17.40 17.16 3.49
C ASN A 167 18.65 16.96 2.60
N ASP A 168 19.70 16.36 3.14
CA ASP A 168 20.89 15.95 2.39
C ASP A 168 20.51 14.88 1.35
N TYR A 169 21.19 14.85 0.22
CA TYR A 169 20.93 13.91 -0.88
C TYR A 169 21.05 12.43 -0.48
N ARG A 170 21.79 12.12 0.60
CA ARG A 170 21.90 10.78 1.18
C ARG A 170 20.65 10.35 1.94
N CYS A 171 19.73 11.25 2.21
CA CYS A 171 18.44 10.96 2.84
C CYS A 171 17.33 11.11 1.80
N SER A 172 16.39 10.17 1.79
CA SER A 172 15.14 10.30 1.05
C SER A 172 13.97 10.07 1.99
N ILE A 173 12.91 10.85 1.80
CA ILE A 173 11.61 10.61 2.43
C ILE A 173 10.65 10.30 1.30
N GLY A 174 9.93 9.19 1.43
CA GLY A 174 8.98 8.74 0.42
C GLY A 174 7.86 7.92 1.02
N ILE A 175 6.83 7.68 0.21
CA ILE A 175 5.70 6.82 0.60
C ILE A 175 6.20 5.39 0.67
N SER A 176 6.19 4.82 1.88
CA SER A 176 6.60 3.44 2.17
C SER A 176 5.43 2.47 2.15
N GLY A 177 4.20 2.99 2.12
CA GLY A 177 3.04 2.16 1.94
C GLY A 177 1.73 2.92 1.82
N TYR A 178 0.76 2.24 1.24
CA TYR A 178 -0.64 2.66 1.16
C TYR A 178 -1.50 1.71 1.97
N PHE A 179 -2.60 2.23 2.49
CA PHE A 179 -3.53 1.45 3.27
C PHE A 179 -4.94 1.70 2.79
N LEU A 180 -5.71 0.63 2.61
CA LEU A 180 -7.12 0.69 2.31
C LEU A 180 -7.89 0.09 3.49
N ARG A 181 -8.83 0.85 4.04
CA ARG A 181 -9.79 0.37 5.03
C ARG A 181 -11.13 0.20 4.35
N ILE A 182 -11.65 -1.00 4.40
CA ILE A 182 -12.94 -1.37 3.84
C ILE A 182 -13.87 -1.69 5.00
N THR A 183 -14.92 -0.89 5.15
CA THR A 183 -15.96 -1.07 6.15
C THR A 183 -17.28 -1.35 5.45
N ALA A 184 -18.00 -2.37 5.89
CA ALA A 184 -19.32 -2.73 5.37
C ALA A 184 -20.14 -3.42 6.46
N LYS A 185 -21.43 -3.67 6.20
CA LYS A 185 -22.27 -4.54 7.04
C LYS A 185 -22.73 -5.76 6.26
N ARG A 186 -22.80 -6.91 6.93
CA ARG A 186 -23.38 -8.13 6.36
C ARG A 186 -24.89 -7.98 6.24
N LYS A 187 -25.45 -8.39 5.10
CA LYS A 187 -26.91 -8.40 4.88
C LYS A 187 -27.64 -9.38 5.79
N SER A 188 -26.99 -10.47 6.19
CA SER A 188 -27.60 -11.57 6.95
C SER A 188 -27.93 -11.20 8.40
N ASP A 189 -27.03 -10.48 9.06
CA ASP A 189 -27.12 -10.20 10.51
C ASP A 189 -26.87 -8.72 10.87
N GLY A 190 -26.55 -7.88 9.88
CA GLY A 190 -26.24 -6.46 10.09
C GLY A 190 -24.88 -6.21 10.75
N LYS A 191 -24.06 -7.24 10.98
CA LYS A 191 -22.77 -7.12 11.64
C LYS A 191 -21.80 -6.30 10.78
N GLU A 192 -21.12 -5.35 11.41
CA GLU A 192 -20.05 -4.59 10.78
C GLU A 192 -18.82 -5.47 10.56
N ILE A 193 -18.26 -5.37 9.36
CA ILE A 193 -16.97 -5.96 8.99
C ILE A 193 -15.99 -4.85 8.64
N VAL A 194 -14.73 -5.05 9.04
CA VAL A 194 -13.64 -4.14 8.74
C VAL A 194 -12.46 -4.97 8.22
N HIS A 195 -12.03 -4.67 7.01
CA HIS A 195 -10.86 -5.27 6.40
C HIS A 195 -9.82 -4.22 6.08
N LEU A 196 -8.57 -4.58 6.30
CA LEU A 196 -7.42 -3.73 6.04
C LEU A 196 -6.59 -4.34 4.91
N ILE A 197 -6.21 -3.53 3.94
CA ILE A 197 -5.23 -3.90 2.93
C ILE A 197 -4.04 -2.99 3.10
N ASN A 198 -2.92 -3.58 3.47
CA ASN A 198 -1.63 -2.94 3.54
C ASN A 198 -0.93 -3.15 2.20
N ILE A 199 -0.46 -2.08 1.58
CA ILE A 199 0.26 -2.13 0.32
C ILE A 199 1.64 -1.59 0.62
N ASN A 200 2.63 -2.48 0.70
CA ASN A 200 4.02 -2.14 0.98
C ASN A 200 4.68 -1.66 -0.31
N SER A 201 5.22 -0.45 -0.29
CA SER A 201 5.90 0.15 -1.43
C SER A 201 7.39 0.22 -1.10
N PRO A 202 8.27 -0.47 -1.86
CA PRO A 202 9.71 -0.39 -1.62
C PRO A 202 10.18 1.05 -1.85
N LEU A 203 10.98 1.57 -0.92
CA LEU A 203 11.58 2.90 -1.06
C LEU A 203 12.89 2.75 -1.83
N GLY A 204 12.83 2.88 -3.14
CA GLY A 204 14.00 2.78 -4.02
C GLY A 204 13.68 3.35 -5.40
N CYS A 205 14.70 3.91 -6.06
CA CYS A 205 14.60 4.44 -7.42
C CYS A 205 14.32 3.35 -8.45
#